data_AF-A0A858WS01-F1
#
_entry.id   AF-A0A858WS01-F1
#
_cell.length_a   1.000
_cell.length_b   1.000
_cell.length_c   1.000
_cell.angle_alpha   90.00
_cell.angle_beta   90.00
_cell.angle_gamma   90.00
#
_symmetry.space_group_name_H-M   'P 1'
#
loop_
_entity.id
_entity.type
_entity.pdbx_description
1 polymer ?
#
loop_
_entity_poly.entity_id
_entity_poly.type
_entity_poly.pdbx_seq_one_letter_code
_entity_poly.pdbx_strand_id
1 'polypeptide(L)'
;MQLVVGDVHHLDMVMLREDGSEAWPKAIAWLDQATNRIRLDLLLLGKGEGIRNADVIASFIRMTQDPAWGMPRGLYLDNESEYG
;
A
#
# COMPACT_ATOMS: atom_id res chain seq x y z
N MET A 1 -5.20 -7.86 -16.00
CA MET A 1 -4.24 -8.15 -14.92
C MET A 1 -4.60 -9.50 -14.30
N GLN A 2 -3.73 -10.51 -14.38
CA GLN A 2 -4.05 -11.87 -13.91
C GLN A 2 -3.85 -12.02 -12.40
N LEU A 3 -2.67 -11.66 -11.90
CA LEU A 3 -2.32 -11.73 -10.49
C LEU A 3 -1.74 -10.39 -10.04
N VAL A 4 -2.25 -9.87 -8.93
CA VAL A 4 -1.64 -8.76 -8.20
C VAL A 4 -1.13 -9.26 -6.87
N VAL A 5 0.09 -8.86 -6.54
CA VAL A 5 0.69 -9.03 -5.22
C VAL A 5 0.59 -7.70 -4.47
N GLY A 6 0.11 -7.74 -3.24
CA GLY A 6 0.06 -6.57 -2.36
C GLY A 6 1.06 -6.65 -1.21
N ASP A 7 1.60 -5.50 -0.81
CA ASP A 7 2.51 -5.37 0.33
C ASP A 7 2.38 -3.98 1.01
N VAL A 8 2.82 -3.87 2.25
CA VAL A 8 2.90 -2.61 3.01
C VAL A 8 4.36 -2.32 3.36
N HIS A 9 4.91 -1.26 2.78
CA HIS A 9 6.32 -0.91 2.91
C HIS A 9 6.55 0.34 3.76
N HIS A 10 7.61 0.35 4.56
CA HIS A 10 8.10 1.54 5.26
C HIS A 10 9.04 2.30 4.34
N LEU A 11 8.75 3.57 4.05
CA LEU A 11 9.64 4.38 3.22
C LEU A 11 10.73 5.02 4.05
N ASP A 12 11.98 4.87 3.61
CA ASP A 12 13.16 5.50 4.22
C ASP A 12 13.34 6.96 3.77
N MET A 13 12.24 7.72 3.79
CA MET A 13 12.23 9.14 3.48
C MET A 13 11.49 9.88 4.58
N VAL A 14 12.18 10.79 5.27
CA VAL A 14 11.57 11.60 6.32
C VAL A 14 10.67 12.68 5.70
N MET A 15 9.49 12.85 6.28
CA MET A 15 8.53 13.89 5.95
C MET A 15 8.08 14.59 7.22
N LEU A 16 7.69 15.87 7.10
CA LEU A 16 7.09 16.61 8.20
C LEU A 16 5.57 16.48 8.14
N ARG A 17 4.96 16.18 9.29
CA ARG A 17 3.52 16.37 9.48
C ARG A 17 3.19 17.86 9.55
N GLU A 18 1.90 18.18 9.51
CA GLU A 18 1.42 19.57 9.64
C GLU A 18 1.84 20.21 10.98
N ASP A 19 1.98 19.42 12.05
CA ASP A 19 2.47 19.87 13.36
C ASP A 19 3.99 20.04 13.45
N GLY A 20 4.72 19.81 12.34
CA GLY A 20 6.17 19.88 12.26
C GLY A 20 6.92 18.66 12.80
N SER A 21 6.22 17.63 13.29
CA SER A 21 6.86 16.39 13.72
C SER A 21 7.31 15.53 12.53
N GLU A 22 8.43 14.84 12.71
CA GLU A 22 8.96 13.90 11.70
C GLU A 22 8.13 12.61 11.62
N ALA A 23 8.01 12.09 10.41
CA ALA A 23 7.34 10.85 10.10
C ALA A 23 7.98 10.17 8.89
N TRP A 24 7.88 8.84 8.87
CA TRP A 24 8.24 8.01 7.72
C TRP A 24 6.95 7.51 7.08
N PRO A 25 6.63 7.95 5.86
CA PRO A 25 5.43 7.51 5.18
C PRO A 25 5.41 5.99 4.99
N LYS A 26 4.20 5.45 4.87
CA LYS A 26 3.96 4.06 4.51
C LYS A 26 3.48 4.01 3.08
N ALA A 27 3.90 3.00 2.33
CA ALA A 27 3.39 2.72 0.99
C ALA A 27 2.57 1.45 1.01
N ILE A 28 1.31 1.52 0.55
CA ILE A 28 0.56 0.32 0.19
C ILE A 28 0.81 0.09 -1.29
N ALA A 29 1.45 -1.03 -1.61
CA ALA A 29 1.93 -1.36 -2.93
C ALA A 29 1.09 -2.44 -3.58
N TRP A 30 0.82 -2.29 -4.88
CA TRP A 30 0.20 -3.29 -5.73
C TRP A 30 1.10 -3.54 -6.93
N LEU A 31 1.59 -4.77 -7.08
CA LEU A 31 2.45 -5.19 -8.17
C LEU A 31 1.69 -6.12 -9.12
N ASP A 32 1.59 -5.76 -10.40
CA ASP A 32 1.12 -6.67 -11.44
C ASP A 32 2.26 -7.63 -11.81
N GLN A 33 2.09 -8.91 -11.49
CA GLN A 33 3.13 -9.92 -11.67
C GLN A 33 3.51 -10.15 -13.15
N ALA A 34 2.62 -9.83 -14.09
CA ALA A 34 2.87 -10.03 -15.51
C ALA A 34 3.72 -8.91 -16.14
N THR A 35 3.63 -7.68 -15.62
CA THR A 35 4.22 -6.48 -16.27
C THR A 35 5.21 -5.73 -15.40
N ASN A 36 5.34 -6.10 -14.12
CA ASN A 36 6.14 -5.41 -13.10
C ASN A 36 5.79 -3.92 -12.90
N ARG A 37 4.64 -3.46 -13.40
CA ARG A 37 4.13 -2.15 -13.03
C ARG A 37 3.68 -2.18 -11.58
N ILE A 38 3.96 -1.10 -10.87
CA ILE A 38 3.62 -0.94 -9.46
C ILE A 38 2.75 0.30 -9.28
N ARG A 39 1.71 0.17 -8.45
CA ARG A 39 0.90 1.30 -7.97
C ARG A 39 1.12 1.43 -6.48
N LEU A 40 1.39 2.65 -6.04
CA LEU A 40 1.61 2.98 -4.64
C LEU A 40 0.53 3.97 -4.20
N ASP A 41 -0.09 3.71 -3.07
CA ASP A 41 -0.70 4.77 -2.28
C ASP A 41 0.23 5.10 -1.12
N LEU A 42 0.63 6.37 -1.01
CA LEU A 42 1.50 6.86 0.06
C LEU A 42 0.65 7.45 1.18
N LEU A 43 0.92 7.04 2.42
CA LEU A 43 0.20 7.48 3.60
C LEU A 43 1.19 8.09 4.60
N LEU A 44 0.98 9.36 4.91
CA LEU A 44 1.62 10.03 6.04
C LEU A 44 0.72 9.88 7.27
N LEU A 45 1.04 8.92 8.13
CA LEU A 45 0.21 8.58 9.29
C LEU A 45 0.45 9.53 10.48
N GLY A 46 -0.58 9.69 11.31
CA GLY A 46 -0.48 10.39 12.58
C GLY A 46 0.54 9.76 13.54
N LYS A 47 0.92 10.49 14.58
CA LYS A 47 1.86 9.98 15.58
C LYS A 47 1.24 8.79 16.32
N GLY A 48 1.94 7.65 16.32
CA GLY A 48 1.49 6.41 16.95
C GLY A 48 0.48 5.61 16.13
N GLU A 49 0.16 6.04 14.91
CA GLU A 49 -0.73 5.31 14.01
C GLU A 49 0.05 4.33 13.13
N GLY A 50 -0.59 3.20 12.82
CA GLY A 50 -0.12 2.19 11.87
C GLY A 50 -1.11 2.00 10.73
N ILE A 51 -0.69 1.32 9.66
CA ILE A 51 -1.59 0.90 8.59
C ILE A 51 -2.61 -0.10 9.15
N ARG A 52 -3.88 0.10 8.82
CA ARG A 52 -4.97 -0.81 9.19
C ARG A 52 -5.52 -1.49 7.96
N ASN A 53 -6.26 -2.58 8.17
CA ASN A 53 -6.96 -3.28 7.09
C ASN A 53 -7.86 -2.35 6.25
N ALA A 54 -8.50 -1.36 6.89
CA ALA A 54 -9.33 -0.38 6.18
C ALA A 54 -8.53 0.46 5.17
N ASP A 55 -7.27 0.79 5.48
CA ASP A 55 -6.42 1.59 4.62
C ASP A 55 -5.97 0.76 3.39
N VAL A 56 -5.65 -0.53 3.60
CA VAL A 56 -5.34 -1.50 2.54
C VAL A 56 -6.54 -1.75 1.63
N ILE A 57 -7.72 -1.98 2.19
CA ILE A 57 -8.96 -2.16 1.43
C ILE A 57 -9.27 -0.92 0.59
N ALA A 58 -9.15 0.28 1.17
CA ALA A 58 -9.36 1.52 0.44
C ALA A 58 -8.37 1.69 -0.72
N SER A 59 -7.11 1.30 -0.51
CA SER A 59 -6.09 1.29 -1.56
C SER A 59 -6.40 0.31 -2.70
N PHE A 60 -6.84 -0.89 -2.34
CA PHE A 60 -7.27 -1.90 -3.32
C PHE A 60 -8.45 -1.38 -4.15
N ILE A 61 -9.47 -0.80 -3.51
CA ILE A 61 -10.61 -0.20 -4.21
C ILE A 61 -10.14 0.84 -5.22
N ARG A 62 -9.24 1.76 -4.82
CA ARG A 62 -8.68 2.77 -5.73
C ARG A 62 -7.96 2.14 -6.93
N MET A 63 -7.13 1.11 -6.71
CA MET A 63 -6.47 0.38 -7.80
C MET A 63 -7.51 -0.25 -8.75
N THR A 64 -8.54 -0.90 -8.23
CA THR A 64 -9.56 -1.55 -9.07
C THR A 64 -10.44 -0.58 -9.86
N GLN A 65 -10.58 0.66 -9.38
CA GLN A 65 -11.34 1.73 -10.05
C GLN A 65 -10.48 2.57 -11.00
N ASP A 66 -9.15 2.45 -10.94
CA ASP A 66 -8.22 3.19 -11.80
C ASP A 66 -8.30 2.65 -13.25
N PRO A 67 -8.60 3.50 -14.25
CA PRO A 67 -8.70 3.09 -15.66
C PRO A 67 -7.41 2.49 -16.24
N ALA A 68 -6.24 2.83 -15.67
CA ALA A 68 -4.97 2.25 -16.07
C ALA A 68 -4.74 0.87 -15.44
N TRP A 69 -5.48 0.48 -14.41
CA TRP A 69 -5.30 -0.77 -13.67
C TRP A 69 -6.47 -1.74 -13.83
N GLY A 70 -7.58 -1.51 -13.12
CA GLY A 70 -8.76 -2.37 -13.09
C GLY A 70 -8.69 -3.55 -12.09
N MET A 71 -9.76 -4.35 -12.08
CA MET A 71 -9.88 -5.52 -11.19
C MET A 71 -8.98 -6.69 -11.64
N PRO A 72 -8.10 -7.24 -10.76
CA PRO A 72 -7.33 -8.43 -11.08
C PRO A 72 -8.17 -9.71 -10.99
N ARG A 73 -7.74 -10.76 -11.69
CA ARG A 73 -8.35 -12.09 -11.58
C ARG A 73 -7.98 -12.81 -10.27
N GLY A 74 -6.78 -12.55 -9.75
CA GLY A 74 -6.26 -13.09 -8.51
C GLY A 74 -5.56 -12.02 -7.69
N LEU A 75 -5.73 -12.10 -6.37
CA LEU A 75 -5.06 -11.25 -5.39
C LEU A 75 -4.25 -12.15 -4.45
N TYR A 76 -2.97 -11.83 -4.29
CA TYR A 76 -2.10 -12.45 -3.30
C TYR A 76 -1.66 -11.39 -2.30
N LEU A 77 -1.93 -11.67 -1.03
CA LEU A 77 -1.46 -10.91 0.12
C LEU A 77 -0.72 -11.91 0.99
N ASP A 78 0.58 -11.69 1.16
CA ASP A 78 1.33 -12.44 2.14
C ASP A 78 1.09 -11.83 3.52
N ASN A 79 0.79 -12.68 4.48
CA ASN A 79 0.57 -12.31 5.87
C ASN A 79 1.12 -13.39 6.78
N GLU A 80 2.23 -14.03 6.37
CA GLU A 80 3.00 -14.94 7.23
C GLU A 80 3.23 -14.33 8.62
N SER A 81 3.42 -15.22 9.61
CA SER A 81 3.39 -14.94 11.05
C SER A 81 4.58 -14.13 11.58
N GLU A 82 5.05 -13.10 10.85
CA GLU A 82 6.17 -12.24 11.25
C GLU A 82 5.89 -11.41 12.52
N TYR A 83 4.70 -11.56 13.12
CA TYR A 83 4.31 -10.95 14.39
C TYR A 83 4.01 -11.96 15.51
N GLY A 84 4.56 -13.17 15.42
CA GLY A 84 4.56 -14.16 16.51
C GLY A 84 5.44 -13.77 17.69
#